data_AF-A0A957UMD7-F1
#
_entry.id   AF-A0A957UMD7-F1
#
_cell.length_a   1.000
_cell.length_b   1.000
_cell.length_c   1.000
_cell.angle_alpha   90.00
_cell.angle_beta   90.00
_cell.angle_gamma   90.00
#
_symmetry.space_group_name_H-M   'P 1'
#
loop_
_entity.id
_entity.type
_entity.pdbx_description
1 polymer ?
#
loop_
_entity_poly.entity_id
_entity_poly.type
_entity_poly.pdbx_seq_one_letter_code
_entity_poly.pdbx_strand_id
1 'polypeptide(L)'
;DRNAIDAGERAIIESMAQGLAAGDGGAHLKTYHPIGPGRSAEIFPAADWLDFHMCQTSHGAHDHDNGLLVEADYALEPPMPTVDGEPRYETIPVGFYFQNQNRYDRFDAYDVRQAAYWAMLAGACGHTYGNNNVWQMWMPDRAPVLHADIPWYEALDHPGAFQMGLLRRIFEAYDYQQLRPTADFVVDGPRHGGAKIRAARAADGSFAFVYSPRGAAITVARSQLKGTRVKEIWFDPRYGSLHHIHTSDNGAFQTYTPPTSGRGNDWLLILDGRDA
;
A
#
# COMPACT_ATOMS: atom_id res chain seq x y z
N ASP A 1 -6.48 -17.29 9.37
CA ASP A 1 -7.61 -17.11 8.43
C ASP A 1 -7.92 -18.40 7.69
N ARG A 2 -9.12 -18.54 7.11
CA ARG A 2 -9.52 -19.65 6.24
C ARG A 2 -10.31 -19.15 5.04
N ASN A 3 -9.91 -19.58 3.84
CA ASN A 3 -10.68 -19.34 2.62
C ASN A 3 -11.82 -20.36 2.53
N ALA A 4 -12.96 -19.94 1.99
CA ALA A 4 -14.02 -20.87 1.60
C ALA A 4 -13.56 -21.71 0.40
N ILE A 5 -13.41 -23.03 0.59
CA ILE A 5 -12.86 -23.95 -0.42
C ILE A 5 -13.93 -24.79 -1.14
N ASP A 6 -15.16 -24.81 -0.63
CA ASP A 6 -16.28 -25.52 -1.22
C ASP A 6 -17.58 -24.71 -1.21
N ALA A 7 -18.63 -25.25 -1.84
CA ALA A 7 -19.92 -24.60 -1.95
C ALA A 7 -20.64 -24.45 -0.59
N GLY A 8 -20.42 -25.37 0.35
CA GLY A 8 -21.02 -25.29 1.68
C GLY A 8 -20.41 -24.16 2.50
N GLU A 9 -19.09 -24.03 2.50
CA GLU A 9 -18.40 -22.93 3.17
C GLU A 9 -18.74 -21.57 2.54
N ARG A 10 -18.83 -21.49 1.21
CA ARG A 10 -19.29 -20.28 0.52
C ARG A 10 -20.71 -19.88 0.94
N ALA A 11 -21.62 -20.84 0.99
CA ALA A 11 -23.00 -20.60 1.41
C ALA A 11 -23.09 -20.10 2.87
N ILE A 12 -22.20 -20.54 3.76
CA ILE A 12 -22.11 -20.03 5.14
C ILE A 12 -21.73 -18.54 5.14
N ILE A 13 -20.69 -18.17 4.37
CA ILE A 13 -20.25 -16.76 4.27
C ILE A 13 -21.33 -15.89 3.63
N GLU A 14 -21.97 -16.35 2.56
CA GLU A 14 -23.07 -15.63 1.90
C GLU A 14 -24.27 -15.45 2.84
N SER A 15 -24.64 -16.47 3.61
CA SER A 15 -25.71 -16.39 4.60
C SER A 15 -25.38 -15.37 5.70
N MET A 16 -24.11 -15.29 6.11
CA MET A 16 -23.64 -14.29 7.07
C MET A 16 -23.77 -12.87 6.49
N ALA A 17 -23.33 -12.66 5.24
CA ALA A 17 -23.43 -11.37 4.58
C ALA A 17 -24.88 -10.91 4.39
N GLN A 18 -25.79 -11.83 4.03
CA GLN A 18 -27.23 -11.57 3.94
C GLN A 18 -27.84 -11.23 5.30
N GLY A 19 -27.45 -11.96 6.35
CA GLY A 19 -27.89 -11.69 7.73
C GLY A 19 -27.47 -10.30 8.22
N LEU A 20 -26.23 -9.87 7.89
CA LEU A 20 -25.76 -8.52 8.18
C LEU A 20 -26.62 -7.46 7.48
N ALA A 21 -26.85 -7.61 6.17
CA ALA A 21 -27.66 -6.68 5.39
C ALA A 21 -29.12 -6.60 5.89
N ALA A 22 -29.70 -7.74 6.31
CA ALA A 22 -31.03 -7.76 6.90
C ALA A 22 -31.07 -7.05 8.27
N GLY A 23 -30.00 -7.15 9.06
CA GLY A 23 -29.90 -6.55 10.39
C GLY A 23 -29.65 -5.04 10.38
N ASP A 24 -28.86 -4.54 9.42
CA ASP A 24 -28.47 -3.13 9.35
C ASP A 24 -29.14 -2.35 8.20
N GLY A 25 -29.97 -3.02 7.39
CA GLY A 25 -30.65 -2.41 6.24
C GLY A 25 -29.73 -2.07 5.07
N GLY A 26 -28.53 -2.65 5.00
CA GLY A 26 -27.51 -2.33 4.01
C GLY A 26 -26.77 -1.01 4.28
N ALA A 27 -26.72 -0.58 5.54
CA ALA A 27 -26.11 0.69 5.93
C ALA A 27 -24.58 0.67 5.83
N HIS A 28 -23.93 -0.49 5.99
CA HIS A 28 -22.47 -0.61 5.99
C HIS A 28 -21.93 -1.41 4.79
N LEU A 29 -20.78 -0.95 4.31
CA LEU A 29 -20.00 -1.67 3.30
C LEU A 29 -19.44 -2.97 3.89
N LYS A 30 -19.35 -4.00 3.05
CA LYS A 30 -18.87 -5.35 3.38
C LYS A 30 -17.73 -5.74 2.46
N THR A 31 -16.76 -6.46 3.00
CA THR A 31 -15.66 -7.08 2.26
C THR A 31 -15.37 -8.47 2.81
N TYR A 32 -14.37 -9.16 2.25
CA TYR A 32 -13.93 -10.48 2.65
C TYR A 32 -12.42 -10.51 2.86
N HIS A 33 -11.95 -10.93 4.04
CA HIS A 33 -10.52 -11.09 4.31
C HIS A 33 -10.02 -12.48 3.85
N PRO A 34 -9.18 -12.59 2.80
CA PRO A 34 -8.65 -13.88 2.35
C PRO A 34 -7.46 -14.35 3.20
N ILE A 35 -7.08 -15.64 3.10
CA ILE A 35 -5.73 -16.09 3.50
C ILE A 35 -4.67 -15.46 2.59
N GLY A 36 -3.54 -15.07 3.18
CA GLY A 36 -2.35 -14.55 2.52
C GLY A 36 -1.32 -15.58 2.04
N PRO A 37 -0.59 -15.30 0.95
CA PRO A 37 -0.87 -14.23 -0.01
C PRO A 37 -2.13 -14.58 -0.84
N GLY A 38 -3.11 -13.68 -0.90
CA GLY A 38 -4.38 -13.96 -1.59
C GLY A 38 -5.32 -12.77 -1.70
N ARG A 39 -6.33 -12.89 -2.57
CA ARG A 39 -7.29 -11.84 -2.91
C ARG A 39 -8.72 -12.33 -2.78
N SER A 40 -9.59 -11.52 -2.18
CA SER A 40 -11.03 -11.79 -2.09
C SER A 40 -11.69 -12.01 -3.45
N ALA A 41 -11.20 -11.34 -4.50
CA ALA A 41 -11.67 -11.49 -5.87
C ALA A 41 -11.53 -12.91 -6.43
N GLU A 42 -10.59 -13.71 -5.93
CA GLU A 42 -10.40 -15.10 -6.36
C GLU A 42 -11.40 -16.05 -5.67
N ILE A 43 -11.87 -15.66 -4.48
CA ILE A 43 -12.79 -16.46 -3.68
C ILE A 43 -14.24 -16.11 -4.05
N PHE A 44 -14.56 -14.82 -4.14
CA PHE A 44 -15.90 -14.27 -4.40
C PHE A 44 -15.88 -13.27 -5.58
N PRO A 45 -15.60 -13.71 -6.83
CA PRO A 45 -15.43 -12.82 -7.98
C PRO A 45 -16.69 -12.04 -8.40
N ALA A 46 -17.88 -12.49 -8.00
CA ALA A 46 -19.16 -11.92 -8.43
C ALA A 46 -20.20 -11.92 -7.30
N ALA A 47 -19.74 -11.76 -6.05
CA ALA A 47 -20.64 -11.72 -4.91
C ALA A 47 -21.35 -10.35 -4.81
N ASP A 48 -22.67 -10.34 -4.99
CA ASP A 48 -23.49 -9.11 -4.94
C ASP A 48 -23.45 -8.39 -3.58
N TRP A 49 -23.04 -9.08 -2.51
CA TRP A 49 -22.89 -8.51 -1.17
C TRP A 49 -21.53 -7.85 -0.93
N LEU A 50 -20.55 -8.07 -1.82
CA LEU A 50 -19.18 -7.57 -1.68
C LEU A 50 -19.06 -6.16 -2.26
N ASP A 51 -18.82 -5.17 -1.40
CA ASP A 51 -18.80 -3.75 -1.80
C ASP A 51 -17.41 -3.29 -2.25
N PHE A 52 -16.35 -3.96 -1.78
CA PHE A 52 -14.97 -3.74 -2.20
C PHE A 52 -14.12 -5.00 -1.96
N HIS A 53 -13.06 -5.16 -2.74
CA HIS A 53 -12.08 -6.21 -2.57
C HIS A 53 -11.10 -5.92 -1.42
N MET A 54 -10.60 -6.98 -0.81
CA MET A 54 -9.46 -6.96 0.10
C MET A 54 -8.45 -8.04 -0.31
N CYS A 55 -7.17 -7.75 -0.11
CA CYS A 55 -6.09 -8.71 -0.22
C CYS A 55 -5.26 -8.77 1.07
N GLN A 56 -4.68 -9.94 1.33
CA GLN A 56 -3.63 -10.14 2.32
C GLN A 56 -2.34 -10.41 1.54
N THR A 57 -1.33 -9.56 1.69
CA THR A 57 -0.17 -9.55 0.78
C THR A 57 1.12 -10.07 1.43
N SER A 58 1.11 -10.30 2.74
CA SER A 58 2.29 -10.73 3.53
C SER A 58 2.00 -11.93 4.43
N HIS A 59 2.94 -12.51 5.19
CA HIS A 59 4.17 -12.01 5.84
C HIS A 59 5.49 -12.62 5.33
N GLY A 60 5.56 -13.08 4.08
CA GLY A 60 6.59 -14.02 3.63
C GLY A 60 8.02 -13.53 3.51
N ALA A 61 8.21 -12.32 3.01
CA ALA A 61 9.54 -11.85 2.64
C ALA A 61 9.59 -10.34 2.61
N HIS A 62 10.78 -9.79 2.85
CA HIS A 62 11.10 -8.42 2.47
C HIS A 62 10.94 -8.21 0.96
N ASP A 63 10.61 -6.98 0.58
CA ASP A 63 10.58 -6.53 -0.82
C ASP A 63 9.64 -7.33 -1.76
N HIS A 64 8.74 -8.17 -1.22
CA HIS A 64 7.72 -8.84 -2.03
C HIS A 64 6.73 -7.81 -2.55
N ASP A 65 6.55 -7.75 -3.88
CA ASP A 65 5.76 -6.71 -4.54
C ASP A 65 4.26 -6.93 -4.35
N ASN A 66 3.74 -6.43 -3.23
CA ASN A 66 2.32 -6.48 -2.87
C ASN A 66 1.43 -5.69 -3.86
N GLY A 67 2.00 -4.71 -4.57
CA GLY A 67 1.28 -3.96 -5.59
C GLY A 67 0.82 -4.83 -6.75
N LEU A 68 1.40 -6.01 -6.99
CA LEU A 68 0.93 -6.95 -8.02
C LEU A 68 -0.48 -7.47 -7.72
N LEU A 69 -0.81 -7.72 -6.44
CA LEU A 69 -2.15 -8.19 -6.05
C LEU A 69 -3.18 -7.08 -6.23
N VAL A 70 -2.79 -5.84 -5.90
CA VAL A 70 -3.62 -4.65 -6.09
C VAL A 70 -3.84 -4.37 -7.58
N GLU A 71 -2.80 -4.44 -8.41
CA GLU A 71 -2.91 -4.29 -9.87
C GLU A 71 -3.84 -5.33 -10.48
N ALA A 72 -3.80 -6.57 -9.97
CA ALA A 72 -4.67 -7.65 -10.44
C ALA A 72 -6.15 -7.42 -10.09
N ASP A 73 -6.46 -6.89 -8.90
CA ASP A 73 -7.83 -6.48 -8.54
C ASP A 73 -8.27 -5.25 -9.34
N TYR A 74 -7.39 -4.25 -9.49
CA TYR A 74 -7.67 -3.02 -10.22
C TYR A 74 -7.99 -3.27 -11.71
N ALA A 75 -7.44 -4.33 -12.29
CA ALA A 75 -7.66 -4.72 -13.70
C ALA A 75 -8.93 -5.55 -13.95
N LEU A 76 -9.73 -5.84 -12.91
CA LEU A 76 -10.99 -6.55 -13.06
C LEU A 76 -12.05 -5.69 -13.75
N GLU A 77 -12.99 -6.35 -14.41
CA GLU A 77 -14.11 -5.71 -15.10
C GLU A 77 -15.45 -6.31 -14.65
N PRO A 78 -16.37 -5.51 -14.08
CA PRO A 78 -16.23 -4.08 -13.77
C PRO A 78 -15.21 -3.82 -12.65
N PRO A 79 -14.54 -2.64 -12.63
CA PRO A 79 -13.58 -2.32 -11.58
C PRO A 79 -14.29 -2.10 -10.25
N MET A 80 -13.71 -2.64 -9.18
CA MET A 80 -14.16 -2.47 -7.79
C MET A 80 -12.98 -1.98 -6.94
N PRO A 81 -13.21 -1.09 -5.93
CA PRO A 81 -12.14 -0.68 -5.03
C PRO A 81 -11.47 -1.88 -4.35
N THR A 82 -10.15 -1.81 -4.11
CA THR A 82 -9.42 -2.84 -3.35
C THR A 82 -8.55 -2.21 -2.26
N VAL A 83 -8.37 -2.91 -1.15
CA VAL A 83 -7.47 -2.53 -0.06
C VAL A 83 -6.51 -3.67 0.27
N ASP A 84 -5.23 -3.35 0.47
CA ASP A 84 -4.30 -4.24 1.15
C ASP A 84 -4.65 -4.24 2.65
N GLY A 85 -5.44 -5.25 3.04
CA GLY A 85 -6.05 -5.37 4.37
C GLY A 85 -5.11 -5.96 5.40
N GLU A 86 -4.14 -6.76 4.97
CA GLU A 86 -3.12 -7.35 5.83
C GLU A 86 -1.76 -7.41 5.10
N PRO A 87 -1.01 -6.29 5.13
CA PRO A 87 0.34 -6.20 4.59
C PRO A 87 1.37 -6.65 5.63
N ARG A 88 2.64 -6.27 5.41
CA ARG A 88 3.74 -6.52 6.34
C ARG A 88 3.50 -5.80 7.67
N TYR A 89 3.25 -6.57 8.73
CA TYR A 89 3.12 -5.99 10.07
C TYR A 89 4.48 -5.55 10.62
N GLU A 90 4.55 -4.35 11.17
CA GLU A 90 5.78 -3.88 11.81
C GLU A 90 6.14 -4.84 12.96
N THR A 91 7.43 -5.18 13.05
CA THR A 91 8.00 -6.11 14.02
C THR A 91 7.58 -7.58 13.88
N ILE A 92 6.76 -8.00 12.91
CA ILE A 92 6.48 -9.44 12.78
C ILE A 92 7.69 -10.16 12.17
N PRO A 93 8.06 -11.37 12.66
CA PRO A 93 9.10 -12.16 12.02
C PRO A 93 8.79 -12.45 10.56
N VAL A 94 9.78 -12.22 9.70
CA VAL A 94 9.66 -12.39 8.26
C VAL A 94 9.55 -13.88 7.95
N GLY A 95 8.52 -14.24 7.19
CA GLY A 95 8.30 -15.62 6.78
C GLY A 95 8.02 -16.55 7.95
N PHE A 96 7.33 -16.08 9.00
CA PHE A 96 7.08 -16.86 10.22
C PHE A 96 6.43 -18.24 9.99
N TYR A 97 5.79 -18.44 8.83
CA TYR A 97 5.16 -19.68 8.42
C TYR A 97 6.12 -20.67 7.76
N PHE A 98 7.35 -20.28 7.44
CA PHE A 98 8.35 -21.15 6.84
C PHE A 98 9.12 -21.96 7.88
N GLN A 99 9.52 -23.18 7.50
CA GLN A 99 10.45 -23.98 8.28
C GLN A 99 11.79 -23.25 8.42
N ASN A 100 12.38 -23.26 9.62
CA ASN A 100 13.65 -22.57 9.95
C ASN A 100 13.63 -21.04 9.85
N GLN A 101 12.46 -20.40 9.98
CA GLN A 101 12.36 -18.94 10.07
C GLN A 101 13.28 -18.37 11.17
N ASN A 102 13.94 -17.25 10.88
CA ASN A 102 14.75 -16.54 11.84
C ASN A 102 13.89 -15.51 12.59
N ARG A 103 13.59 -15.77 13.87
CA ARG A 103 12.75 -14.87 14.67
C ARG A 103 13.29 -13.44 14.82
N TYR A 104 14.58 -13.24 14.59
CA TYR A 104 15.25 -11.94 14.65
C TYR A 104 15.21 -11.18 13.32
N ASP A 105 14.88 -11.86 12.22
CA ASP A 105 14.58 -11.21 10.95
C ASP A 105 13.13 -10.74 11.00
N ARG A 106 12.92 -9.43 11.13
CA ARG A 106 11.61 -8.82 11.40
C ARG A 106 11.40 -7.68 10.44
N PHE A 107 10.15 -7.48 10.03
CA PHE A 107 9.79 -6.29 9.28
C PHE A 107 9.94 -5.04 10.14
N ASP A 108 10.36 -3.95 9.53
CA ASP A 108 10.50 -2.64 10.19
C ASP A 108 9.61 -1.57 9.53
N ALA A 109 9.69 -0.34 10.06
CA ALA A 109 8.94 0.80 9.55
C ALA A 109 9.17 1.05 8.04
N TYR A 110 10.34 0.73 7.50
CA TYR A 110 10.59 0.87 6.06
C TYR A 110 9.81 -0.17 5.26
N ASP A 111 9.77 -1.42 5.71
CA ASP A 111 8.99 -2.46 5.03
C ASP A 111 7.49 -2.12 5.00
N VAL A 112 6.98 -1.52 6.09
CA VAL A 112 5.62 -0.99 6.19
C VAL A 112 5.38 0.12 5.17
N ARG A 113 6.22 1.16 5.15
CA ARG A 113 6.07 2.27 4.19
C ARG A 113 6.14 1.77 2.75
N GLN A 114 7.11 0.91 2.42
CA GLN A 114 7.23 0.35 1.08
C GLN A 114 5.95 -0.39 0.66
N ALA A 115 5.38 -1.23 1.52
CA ALA A 115 4.12 -1.92 1.21
C ALA A 115 2.97 -0.92 0.98
N ALA A 116 2.87 0.11 1.83
CA ALA A 116 1.81 1.11 1.73
C ALA A 116 1.88 1.93 0.44
N TYR A 117 3.04 2.50 0.11
CA TYR A 117 3.22 3.27 -1.13
C TYR A 117 3.10 2.39 -2.37
N TRP A 118 3.59 1.15 -2.33
CA TRP A 118 3.42 0.22 -3.45
C TRP A 118 1.96 -0.13 -3.69
N ALA A 119 1.16 -0.39 -2.64
CA ALA A 119 -0.27 -0.65 -2.77
C ALA A 119 -1.04 0.58 -3.27
N MET A 120 -0.82 1.75 -2.66
CA MET A 120 -1.53 2.97 -3.05
C MET A 120 -1.25 3.37 -4.51
N LEU A 121 0.02 3.31 -4.95
CA LEU A 121 0.37 3.64 -6.35
C LEU A 121 0.07 2.51 -7.34
N ALA A 122 -0.29 1.32 -6.85
CA ALA A 122 -0.85 0.22 -7.65
C ALA A 122 -2.37 0.34 -7.87
N GLY A 123 -3.04 1.29 -7.21
CA GLY A 123 -4.47 1.55 -7.39
C GLY A 123 -5.35 1.15 -6.21
N ALA A 124 -4.77 0.85 -5.04
CA ALA A 124 -5.56 0.59 -3.84
C ALA A 124 -6.34 1.86 -3.43
N CYS A 125 -7.54 1.69 -2.90
CA CYS A 125 -8.37 2.80 -2.41
C CYS A 125 -7.96 3.29 -1.02
N GLY A 126 -7.07 2.55 -0.35
CA GLY A 126 -6.53 2.82 0.97
C GLY A 126 -5.48 1.76 1.36
N HIS A 127 -5.07 1.77 2.63
CA HIS A 127 -4.10 0.82 3.17
C HIS A 127 -4.37 0.54 4.65
N THR A 128 -4.17 -0.70 5.09
CA THR A 128 -4.30 -1.09 6.50
C THR A 128 -2.94 -1.31 7.12
N TYR A 129 -2.64 -0.67 8.24
CA TYR A 129 -1.43 -0.91 9.01
C TYR A 129 -1.62 -2.06 10.00
N GLY A 130 -0.56 -2.81 10.28
CA GLY A 130 -0.54 -3.67 11.46
C GLY A 130 0.83 -3.75 12.10
N ASN A 131 0.83 -4.20 13.35
CA ASN A 131 2.01 -4.36 14.18
C ASN A 131 1.88 -5.67 14.96
N ASN A 132 2.95 -6.48 15.00
CA ASN A 132 2.95 -7.79 15.63
C ASN A 132 2.48 -7.77 17.08
N ASN A 133 2.83 -6.72 17.83
CA ASN A 133 2.48 -6.60 19.24
C ASN A 133 1.03 -6.11 19.43
N VAL A 134 0.57 -5.20 18.54
CA VAL A 134 -0.73 -4.54 18.65
C VAL A 134 -1.88 -5.46 18.27
N TRP A 135 -1.79 -6.22 17.16
CA TRP A 135 -2.92 -7.02 16.66
C TRP A 135 -3.39 -8.07 17.68
N GLN A 136 -2.45 -8.62 18.45
CA GLN A 136 -2.71 -9.61 19.50
C GLN A 136 -2.86 -8.99 20.90
N MET A 137 -2.77 -7.66 21.02
CA MET A 137 -2.79 -6.94 22.29
C MET A 137 -1.83 -7.56 23.31
N TRP A 138 -0.58 -7.82 22.90
CA TRP A 138 0.38 -8.55 23.73
C TRP A 138 0.69 -7.79 25.03
N MET A 139 0.77 -8.53 26.12
CA MET A 139 1.14 -8.05 27.45
C MET A 139 2.08 -9.07 28.12
N PRO A 140 2.94 -8.67 29.07
CA PRO A 140 3.95 -9.56 29.67
C PRO A 140 3.39 -10.82 30.36
N ASP A 141 2.12 -10.81 30.76
CA ASP A 141 1.42 -11.93 31.39
C ASP A 141 0.80 -12.92 30.38
N ARG A 142 0.96 -12.67 29.08
CA ARG A 142 0.43 -13.51 27.98
C ARG A 142 1.56 -14.19 27.22
N ALA A 143 1.32 -15.44 26.83
CA ALA A 143 2.22 -16.14 25.92
C ALA A 143 2.29 -15.39 24.58
N PRO A 144 3.49 -15.01 24.10
CA PRO A 144 3.62 -14.28 22.85
C PRO A 144 3.31 -15.17 21.64
N VAL A 145 2.46 -14.69 20.74
CA VAL A 145 2.27 -15.28 19.42
C VAL A 145 3.26 -14.62 18.47
N LEU A 146 3.95 -15.42 17.65
CA LEU A 146 4.92 -14.95 16.65
C LEU A 146 6.00 -14.03 17.23
N HIS A 147 6.49 -14.37 18.42
CA HIS A 147 7.59 -13.66 19.09
C HIS A 147 7.29 -12.16 19.29
N ALA A 148 6.06 -11.81 19.70
CA ALA A 148 5.79 -10.49 20.28
C ALA A 148 6.73 -10.22 21.47
N ASP A 149 7.24 -9.00 21.55
CA ASP A 149 8.38 -8.64 22.39
C ASP A 149 8.24 -7.30 23.12
N ILE A 150 7.22 -6.49 22.78
CA ILE A 150 6.96 -5.19 23.40
C ILE A 150 5.46 -5.06 23.71
N PRO A 151 5.03 -4.57 24.89
CA PRO A 151 3.62 -4.42 25.22
C PRO A 151 2.87 -3.61 24.16
N TRP A 152 1.64 -4.00 23.82
CA TRP A 152 0.90 -3.39 22.72
C TRP A 152 0.75 -1.87 22.82
N TYR A 153 0.61 -1.34 24.04
CA TYR A 153 0.45 0.08 24.31
C TYR A 153 1.76 0.87 24.12
N GLU A 154 2.92 0.24 24.29
CA GLU A 154 4.22 0.82 23.94
C GLU A 154 4.45 0.73 22.42
N ALA A 155 4.02 -0.36 21.80
CA ALA A 155 4.12 -0.56 20.36
C ALA A 155 3.27 0.43 19.53
N LEU A 156 2.34 1.15 20.16
CA LEU A 156 1.63 2.28 19.54
C LEU A 156 2.58 3.41 19.12
N ASP A 157 3.72 3.54 19.81
CA ASP A 157 4.74 4.55 19.53
C ASP A 157 5.78 4.09 18.48
N HIS A 158 5.58 2.94 17.84
CA HIS A 158 6.47 2.52 16.75
C HIS A 158 6.38 3.46 15.53
N PRO A 159 7.49 3.72 14.82
CA PRO A 159 7.52 4.71 13.76
C PRO A 159 6.51 4.46 12.64
N GLY A 160 6.26 3.20 12.26
CA GLY A 160 5.31 2.85 11.22
C GLY A 160 3.90 3.37 11.50
N ALA A 161 3.44 3.33 12.75
CA ALA A 161 2.12 3.80 13.13
C ALA A 161 1.91 5.30 12.80
N PHE A 162 2.87 6.16 13.16
CA PHE A 162 2.81 7.59 12.84
C PHE A 162 2.98 7.88 11.35
N GLN A 163 3.83 7.11 10.67
CA GLN A 163 4.11 7.27 9.24
C GLN A 163 2.91 6.95 8.36
N MET A 164 2.01 6.07 8.79
CA MET A 164 0.73 5.85 8.10
C MET A 164 -0.18 7.08 8.17
N GLY A 165 -0.10 7.85 9.26
CA GLY A 165 -0.72 9.17 9.33
C GLY A 165 -0.11 10.20 8.38
N LEU A 166 1.17 10.05 8.00
CA LEU A 166 1.81 10.88 6.96
C LEU A 166 1.35 10.47 5.56
N LEU A 167 1.30 9.16 5.28
CA LEU A 167 0.76 8.60 4.04
C LEU A 167 -0.67 9.14 3.78
N ARG A 168 -1.56 9.01 4.76
CA ARG A 168 -2.93 9.51 4.65
C ARG A 168 -2.96 11.00 4.30
N ARG A 169 -2.23 11.82 5.06
CA ARG A 169 -2.23 13.29 4.86
C ARG A 169 -1.70 13.70 3.48
N ILE A 170 -0.64 13.05 2.98
CA ILE A 170 -0.11 13.42 1.66
C ILE A 170 -1.01 12.96 0.52
N PHE A 171 -1.67 11.79 0.65
CA PHE A 171 -2.65 11.36 -0.34
C PHE A 171 -3.92 12.22 -0.29
N GLU A 172 -4.45 12.57 0.89
CA GLU A 172 -5.64 13.45 1.03
C GLU A 172 -5.38 14.92 0.67
N ALA A 173 -4.12 15.38 0.65
CA ALA A 173 -3.75 16.71 0.15
C ALA A 173 -3.87 16.86 -1.38
N TYR A 174 -4.09 15.73 -2.06
CA TYR A 174 -4.33 15.61 -3.49
C TYR A 174 -5.63 14.84 -3.71
N ASP A 175 -6.29 15.00 -4.86
CA ASP A 175 -7.48 14.19 -5.18
C ASP A 175 -7.04 12.78 -5.58
N TYR A 176 -6.52 12.00 -4.63
CA TYR A 176 -5.85 10.73 -4.92
C TYR A 176 -6.74 9.71 -5.62
N GLN A 177 -8.07 9.84 -5.55
CA GLN A 177 -9.02 9.03 -6.29
C GLN A 177 -8.89 9.21 -7.82
N GLN A 178 -8.24 10.30 -8.27
CA GLN A 178 -7.86 10.51 -9.67
C GLN A 178 -6.64 9.68 -10.08
N LEU A 179 -5.82 9.20 -9.14
CA LEU A 179 -4.60 8.46 -9.48
C LEU A 179 -4.95 7.19 -10.25
N ARG A 180 -4.19 6.97 -11.32
CA ARG A 180 -4.20 5.78 -12.15
C ARG A 180 -2.77 5.24 -12.21
N PRO A 181 -2.54 3.94 -11.94
CA PRO A 181 -1.22 3.35 -12.12
C PRO A 181 -0.72 3.58 -13.55
N THR A 182 0.55 3.96 -13.71
CA THR A 182 1.13 4.27 -15.04
C THR A 182 2.57 3.78 -15.13
N ALA A 183 2.76 2.64 -15.80
CA ALA A 183 4.08 2.03 -15.95
C ALA A 183 4.96 2.74 -16.99
N ASP A 184 4.33 3.43 -17.94
CA ASP A 184 4.97 4.14 -19.06
C ASP A 184 5.42 5.56 -18.68
N PHE A 185 4.90 6.12 -17.59
CA PHE A 185 5.34 7.42 -17.08
C PHE A 185 6.79 7.40 -16.59
N VAL A 186 7.24 6.29 -16.00
CA VAL A 186 8.63 6.09 -15.59
C VAL A 186 9.39 5.42 -16.72
N VAL A 187 10.24 6.19 -17.41
CA VAL A 187 11.00 5.73 -18.57
C VAL A 187 12.33 5.08 -18.17
N ASP A 188 12.90 5.47 -17.03
CA ASP A 188 14.12 4.85 -16.49
C ASP A 188 14.11 4.80 -14.94
N GLY A 189 14.69 3.73 -14.40
CA GLY A 189 14.76 3.40 -12.98
C GLY A 189 14.47 1.92 -12.68
N PRO A 190 14.69 1.43 -11.45
CA PRO A 190 14.50 0.01 -11.12
C PRO A 190 13.04 -0.45 -11.30
N ARG A 191 12.85 -1.56 -12.03
CA ARG A 191 11.53 -2.17 -12.31
C ARG A 191 11.19 -3.40 -11.48
N HIS A 192 12.18 -3.94 -10.74
CA HIS A 192 12.05 -5.17 -9.96
C HIS A 192 12.80 -5.06 -8.62
N GLY A 193 12.49 -5.99 -7.72
CA GLY A 193 13.12 -6.10 -6.40
C GLY A 193 12.80 -4.93 -5.46
N GLY A 194 13.51 -4.86 -4.33
CA GLY A 194 13.24 -3.89 -3.27
C GLY A 194 13.43 -2.41 -3.61
N ALA A 195 14.03 -2.11 -4.77
CA ALA A 195 14.18 -0.74 -5.27
C ALA A 195 13.12 -0.38 -6.31
N LYS A 196 12.16 -1.27 -6.63
CA LYS A 196 11.15 -1.04 -7.67
C LYS A 196 10.45 0.30 -7.46
N ILE A 197 10.52 1.14 -8.48
CA ILE A 197 9.77 2.39 -8.55
C ILE A 197 8.33 2.07 -8.95
N ARG A 198 7.37 2.69 -8.25
CA ARG A 198 5.96 2.69 -8.63
C ARG A 198 5.49 4.13 -8.83
N ALA A 199 4.65 4.33 -9.83
CA ALA A 199 4.13 5.64 -10.18
C ALA A 199 2.64 5.56 -10.47
N ALA A 200 1.93 6.62 -10.08
CA ALA A 200 0.56 6.86 -10.48
C ALA A 200 0.39 8.33 -10.87
N ARG A 201 -0.48 8.58 -11.85
CA ARG A 201 -0.78 9.92 -12.36
C ARG A 201 -2.28 10.15 -12.28
N ALA A 202 -2.67 11.38 -11.97
CA ALA A 202 -4.07 11.78 -11.99
C ALA A 202 -4.65 11.60 -13.40
N ALA A 203 -5.88 11.09 -13.51
CA ALA A 203 -6.54 10.83 -14.79
C ALA A 203 -6.67 12.10 -15.65
N ASP A 204 -6.87 13.24 -15.01
CA ASP A 204 -6.89 14.55 -15.66
C ASP A 204 -5.51 15.08 -16.06
N GLY A 205 -4.42 14.49 -15.55
CA GLY A 205 -3.03 14.89 -15.75
C GLY A 205 -2.55 16.06 -14.91
N SER A 206 -3.28 16.42 -13.84
CA SER A 206 -2.96 17.56 -12.97
C SER A 206 -1.80 17.29 -12.01
N PHE A 207 -1.56 16.05 -11.61
CA PHE A 207 -0.42 15.68 -10.78
C PHE A 207 0.03 14.23 -10.99
N ALA A 208 1.25 13.91 -10.54
CA ALA A 208 1.75 12.54 -10.45
C ALA A 208 2.55 12.32 -9.17
N PHE A 209 2.52 11.09 -8.69
CA PHE A 209 3.31 10.58 -7.59
C PHE A 209 4.23 9.47 -8.09
N VAL A 210 5.51 9.52 -7.72
CA VAL A 210 6.50 8.49 -8.06
C VAL A 210 7.31 8.13 -6.83
N TYR A 211 7.17 6.90 -6.35
CA TYR A 211 7.83 6.42 -5.14
C TYR A 211 9.13 5.70 -5.45
N SER A 212 10.22 6.13 -4.81
CA SER A 212 11.55 5.51 -4.87
C SER A 212 11.89 4.90 -3.51
N PRO A 213 11.77 3.57 -3.32
CA PRO A 213 11.93 2.94 -2.01
C PRO A 213 13.36 3.01 -1.45
N ARG A 214 14.37 3.07 -2.31
CA ARG A 214 15.79 3.04 -1.89
C ARG A 214 16.58 4.24 -2.37
N GLY A 215 15.89 5.32 -2.73
CA GLY A 215 16.52 6.54 -3.21
C GLY A 215 17.23 6.38 -4.56
N ALA A 216 16.74 5.49 -5.42
CA ALA A 216 17.20 5.38 -6.80
C ALA A 216 16.73 6.60 -7.63
N ALA A 217 17.54 7.02 -8.60
CA ALA A 217 17.16 8.05 -9.56
C ALA A 217 16.00 7.58 -10.43
N ILE A 218 15.14 8.52 -10.83
CA ILE A 218 13.91 8.29 -11.57
C ILE A 218 13.92 9.19 -12.80
N THR A 219 13.71 8.65 -13.99
CA THR A 219 13.43 9.47 -15.19
C THR A 219 11.97 9.32 -15.60
N VAL A 220 11.28 10.44 -15.79
CA VAL A 220 9.85 10.46 -16.13
C VAL A 220 9.55 11.17 -17.45
N ALA A 221 8.46 10.76 -18.10
CA ALA A 221 7.88 11.40 -19.27
C ALA A 221 6.96 12.57 -18.90
N ARG A 222 7.52 13.76 -18.67
CA ARG A 222 6.74 14.93 -18.20
C ARG A 222 5.67 15.39 -19.16
N SER A 223 5.81 15.12 -20.45
CA SER A 223 4.80 15.43 -21.49
C SER A 223 3.44 14.76 -21.23
N GLN A 224 3.38 13.77 -20.33
CA GLN A 224 2.12 13.17 -19.90
C GLN A 224 1.38 13.97 -18.82
N LEU A 225 2.00 15.00 -18.22
CA LEU A 225 1.32 15.97 -17.35
C LEU A 225 0.73 17.09 -18.21
N LYS A 226 -0.44 17.60 -17.82
CA LYS A 226 -1.10 18.70 -18.54
C LYS A 226 -0.69 20.09 -18.06
N GLY A 227 -0.23 20.20 -16.81
CA GLY A 227 0.16 21.49 -16.24
C GLY A 227 1.31 22.13 -17.02
N THR A 228 1.13 23.38 -17.42
CA THR A 228 2.17 24.15 -18.17
C THR A 228 3.37 24.51 -17.30
N ARG A 229 3.19 24.50 -15.98
CA ARG A 229 4.18 24.86 -14.97
C ARG A 229 4.05 23.93 -13.78
N VAL A 230 4.91 22.91 -13.70
CA VAL A 230 4.81 21.85 -12.70
C VAL A 230 5.79 22.12 -11.55
N LYS A 231 5.28 22.10 -10.31
CA LYS A 231 6.09 22.10 -9.09
C LYS A 231 6.65 20.71 -8.85
N GLU A 232 7.94 20.64 -8.58
CA GLU A 232 8.68 19.40 -8.37
C GLU A 232 9.12 19.33 -6.91
N ILE A 233 8.63 18.34 -6.19
CA ILE A 233 8.76 18.29 -4.73
C ILE A 233 9.16 16.88 -4.32
N TRP A 234 10.15 16.77 -3.44
CA TRP A 234 10.39 15.54 -2.69
C TRP A 234 9.61 15.57 -1.39
N PHE A 235 8.83 14.52 -1.12
CA PHE A 235 8.24 14.28 0.18
C PHE A 235 9.00 13.16 0.89
N ASP A 236 9.41 13.42 2.13
CA ASP A 236 10.03 12.43 3.01
C ASP A 236 8.94 11.66 3.78
N PRO A 237 8.69 10.38 3.47
CA PRO A 237 7.63 9.59 4.10
C PRO A 237 7.95 9.20 5.55
N ARG A 238 9.18 9.42 6.02
CA ARG A 238 9.60 9.10 7.39
C ARG A 238 9.22 10.19 8.37
N TYR A 239 9.28 11.44 7.91
CA TYR A 239 9.16 12.64 8.76
C TYR A 239 8.09 13.62 8.30
N GLY A 240 7.59 13.50 7.07
CA GLY A 240 6.55 14.37 6.53
C GLY A 240 7.05 15.67 5.93
N SER A 241 8.35 15.83 5.71
CA SER A 241 8.92 17.06 5.16
C SER A 241 8.77 17.13 3.65
N LEU A 242 8.49 18.34 3.15
CA LEU A 242 8.45 18.66 1.73
C LEU A 242 9.70 19.45 1.35
N HIS A 243 10.38 19.04 0.29
CA HIS A 243 11.55 19.71 -0.27
C HIS A 243 11.23 20.11 -1.70
N HIS A 244 10.88 21.38 -1.89
CA HIS A 244 10.71 21.94 -3.23
C HIS A 244 12.06 21.95 -3.95
N ILE A 245 12.09 21.35 -5.15
CA ILE A 245 13.28 21.25 -5.99
C ILE A 245 13.29 22.45 -6.94
N HIS A 246 12.22 22.54 -7.73
CA HIS A 246 12.08 23.51 -8.80
C HIS A 246 10.64 23.62 -9.27
N THR A 247 10.37 24.59 -10.14
CA THR A 247 9.11 24.72 -10.87
C THR A 247 9.44 25.02 -12.32
N SER A 248 9.10 24.12 -13.24
CA SER A 248 9.45 24.26 -14.65
C SER A 248 8.28 24.05 -15.59
N ASP A 249 8.44 24.57 -16.80
CA ASP A 249 7.61 24.34 -17.99
C ASP A 249 8.17 23.27 -18.94
N ASN A 250 9.28 22.61 -18.57
CA ASN A 250 9.86 21.53 -19.36
C ASN A 250 8.90 20.32 -19.46
N GLY A 251 8.46 20.01 -20.67
CA GLY A 251 7.68 18.81 -20.99
C GLY A 251 8.51 17.61 -21.43
N ALA A 252 9.83 17.71 -21.52
CA ALA A 252 10.70 16.60 -21.94
C ALA A 252 10.91 15.57 -20.83
N PHE A 253 11.73 14.55 -21.12
CA PHE A 253 12.20 13.63 -20.11
C PHE A 253 13.04 14.36 -19.07
N GLN A 254 12.80 14.07 -17.79
CA GLN A 254 13.52 14.65 -16.68
C GLN A 254 13.90 13.58 -15.68
N THR A 255 15.17 13.59 -15.27
CA THR A 255 15.69 12.73 -14.21
C THR A 255 15.68 13.48 -12.88
N TYR A 256 15.23 12.79 -11.84
CA TYR A 256 15.19 13.26 -10.46
C TYR A 256 15.98 12.30 -9.58
N THR A 257 16.93 12.84 -8.81
CA THR A 257 17.73 12.06 -7.86
C THR A 257 17.25 12.37 -6.45
N PRO A 258 16.79 11.37 -5.68
CA PRO A 258 16.41 11.56 -4.29
C PRO A 258 17.58 12.09 -3.42
N PRO A 259 17.30 12.88 -2.35
CA PRO A 259 18.35 13.45 -1.51
C PRO A 259 19.26 12.42 -0.82
N THR A 260 18.75 11.22 -0.53
CA THR A 260 19.48 10.13 0.13
C THR A 260 19.13 8.78 -0.49
N SER A 261 20.00 7.79 -0.35
CA SER A 261 19.82 6.44 -0.93
C SER A 261 20.13 5.32 0.07
N GLY A 262 19.69 4.09 -0.25
CA GLY A 262 19.81 2.91 0.62
C GLY A 262 18.48 2.45 1.23
N ARG A 263 18.47 1.29 1.89
CA ARG A 263 17.27 0.73 2.55
C ARG A 263 16.83 1.68 3.68
N GLY A 264 15.55 2.04 3.73
CA GLY A 264 15.02 3.02 4.68
C GLY A 264 15.24 4.49 4.29
N ASN A 265 15.79 4.75 3.10
CA ASN A 265 15.92 6.09 2.51
C ASN A 265 14.96 6.24 1.33
N ASP A 266 13.68 6.02 1.59
CA ASP A 266 12.58 6.12 0.65
C ASP A 266 12.10 7.56 0.46
N TRP A 267 11.64 7.87 -0.76
CA TRP A 267 11.19 9.21 -1.15
C TRP A 267 9.99 9.13 -2.10
N LEU A 268 9.06 10.06 -1.95
CA LEU A 268 7.98 10.29 -2.90
C LEU A 268 8.26 11.55 -3.72
N LEU A 269 8.46 11.41 -5.03
CA LEU A 269 8.45 12.54 -5.95
C LEU A 269 7.00 12.94 -6.20
N ILE A 270 6.72 14.23 -6.03
CA ILE A 270 5.45 14.84 -6.35
C ILE A 270 5.69 15.82 -7.50
N LEU A 271 4.92 15.63 -8.57
CA LEU A 271 4.87 16.53 -9.71
C LEU A 271 3.48 17.16 -9.73
N ASP A 272 3.39 18.42 -9.31
CA ASP A 272 2.13 19.13 -9.08
C ASP A 272 1.92 20.24 -10.11
N GLY A 273 0.96 20.04 -11.01
CA GLY A 273 0.55 20.99 -12.05
C GLY A 273 -0.86 21.53 -11.84
N ARG A 274 -1.42 21.46 -10.62
CA ARG A 274 -2.80 21.93 -10.33
C ARG A 274 -2.99 23.45 -10.42
N ASP A 275 -1.90 24.21 -10.24
CA ASP A 275 -1.90 25.68 -10.25
C ASP A 275 -1.39 26.28 -11.60
N ALA A 276 -1.46 25.51 -12.69
CA ALA A 276 -0.80 25.81 -13.96
C ALA A 276 -1.74 25.98 -15.16
#